data_AF-M6WEB1-F1
#
_entry.id   AF-M6WEB1-F1
#
_cell.length_a   1.000
_cell.length_b   1.000
_cell.length_c   1.000
_cell.angle_alpha   90.00
_cell.angle_beta   90.00
_cell.angle_gamma   90.00
#
_symmetry.space_group_name_H-M   'P 1'
#
loop_
_entity.id
_entity.type
_entity.pdbx_description
1 polymer ?
#
loop_
_entity_poly.entity_id
_entity_poly.type
_entity_poly.pdbx_seq_one_letter_code
_entity_poly.pdbx_strand_id
1 'polypeptide(L)'
;MYNNRLTTLPKEIEDLQNLKILSLGSNQLTTLPKEVGKLQNLQELYLYNNRLTTLPKEIGKLQNLQELNLNKNQLTTLPKEIGKLQNLKELNLVGNPSLRRQKEKIQKLLPNVRITFD
;
A
#
# COMPACT_ATOMS: atom_id res chain seq x y z
N MET A 1 -14.47 -8.92 8.79
CA MET A 1 -13.57 -9.75 9.64
C MET A 1 -12.40 -8.87 10.04
N TYR A 2 -12.37 -8.37 11.28
CA TYR A 2 -11.35 -7.41 11.74
C TYR A 2 -10.55 -8.09 12.87
N ASN A 3 -9.22 -8.13 12.76
CA ASN A 3 -8.25 -8.83 13.64
C ASN A 3 -7.88 -10.26 13.25
N ASN A 4 -7.28 -10.42 12.07
CA ASN A 4 -6.42 -11.58 11.86
C ASN A 4 -5.02 -11.22 12.41
N ARG A 5 -4.33 -12.16 13.07
CA ARG A 5 -2.96 -11.92 13.57
C ARG A 5 -1.93 -12.20 12.46
N LEU A 6 -2.26 -11.89 11.20
CA LEU A 6 -1.39 -12.21 10.07
C LEU A 6 -0.10 -11.41 10.19
N THR A 7 1.01 -12.11 10.14
CA THR A 7 2.37 -11.54 10.12
C THR A 7 2.94 -11.45 8.71
N THR A 8 2.42 -12.27 7.79
CA THR A 8 2.75 -12.27 6.36
C THR A 8 1.52 -12.67 5.53
N LEU A 9 1.59 -12.43 4.22
CA LEU A 9 0.67 -13.02 3.25
C LEU A 9 1.35 -14.19 2.52
N PRO A 10 0.60 -15.25 2.18
CA PRO A 10 1.10 -16.33 1.33
C PRO A 10 1.34 -15.85 -0.10
N LYS A 11 2.23 -16.53 -0.83
CA LYS A 11 2.52 -16.20 -2.25
C LYS A 11 1.29 -16.45 -3.14
N GLU A 12 0.44 -17.39 -2.73
CA GLU A 12 -0.82 -17.81 -3.35
C GLU A 12 -1.86 -16.68 -3.41
N ILE A 13 -1.61 -15.51 -2.79
CA ILE A 13 -2.38 -14.29 -3.04
C ILE A 13 -2.40 -13.95 -4.55
N GLU A 14 -1.37 -14.34 -5.29
CA GLU A 14 -1.34 -14.17 -6.74
C GLU A 14 -2.46 -14.88 -7.48
N ASP A 15 -3.10 -15.90 -6.91
CA ASP A 15 -4.17 -16.64 -7.59
C ASP A 15 -5.50 -15.86 -7.60
N LEU A 16 -5.60 -14.79 -6.82
CA LEU A 16 -6.81 -13.95 -6.70
C LEU A 16 -6.93 -12.95 -7.86
N GLN A 17 -6.86 -13.43 -9.10
CA GLN A 17 -6.79 -12.60 -10.30
C GLN A 17 -8.00 -11.68 -10.50
N ASN A 18 -9.17 -12.03 -9.97
CA ASN A 18 -10.40 -11.22 -10.06
C ASN A 18 -10.59 -10.24 -8.88
N LEU A 19 -9.65 -10.20 -7.93
CA LEU A 19 -9.80 -9.41 -6.73
C LEU A 19 -9.73 -7.91 -7.04
N LYS A 20 -10.78 -7.19 -6.68
CA LYS A 20 -10.87 -5.72 -6.82
C LYS A 20 -10.56 -4.98 -5.53
N ILE A 21 -10.93 -5.55 -4.39
CA ILE A 21 -10.77 -4.93 -3.08
C ILE A 21 -10.06 -5.94 -2.17
N LEU A 22 -8.93 -5.53 -1.59
CA LEU A 22 -8.18 -6.32 -0.62
C LEU A 22 -8.10 -5.54 0.70
N SER A 23 -8.79 -6.04 1.72
CA SER A 23 -8.76 -5.46 3.06
C SER A 23 -7.99 -6.34 4.03
N LEU A 24 -6.86 -5.80 4.50
CA LEU A 24 -5.91 -6.42 5.42
C LEU A 24 -5.61 -5.51 6.61
N GLY A 25 -6.51 -4.58 6.91
CA GLY A 25 -6.37 -3.67 8.04
C GLY A 25 -6.39 -4.40 9.39
N SER A 26 -5.74 -3.81 10.40
CA SER A 26 -5.65 -4.36 11.77
C SER A 26 -5.07 -5.78 11.81
N ASN A 27 -3.91 -5.96 11.18
CA ASN A 27 -3.09 -7.17 11.22
C ASN A 27 -1.70 -6.84 11.82
N GLN A 28 -0.74 -7.75 11.71
CA GLN A 28 0.64 -7.58 12.18
C GLN A 28 1.64 -7.69 11.02
N LEU A 29 1.21 -7.36 9.79
CA LEU A 29 2.05 -7.47 8.60
C LEU A 29 3.25 -6.53 8.72
N THR A 30 4.44 -7.06 8.50
CA THR A 30 5.70 -6.28 8.48
C THR A 30 6.16 -5.95 7.05
N THR A 31 5.68 -6.72 6.07
CA THR A 31 5.90 -6.51 4.63
C THR A 31 4.74 -7.11 3.82
N LEU A 32 4.76 -6.88 2.50
CA LEU A 32 3.93 -7.60 1.53
C LEU A 32 4.83 -8.48 0.64
N PRO A 33 4.36 -9.65 0.21
CA PRO A 33 5.04 -10.45 -0.80
C PRO A 33 5.06 -9.71 -2.14
N LYS A 34 6.08 -9.97 -2.97
CA LYS A 34 6.18 -9.37 -4.33
C LYS A 34 5.00 -9.74 -5.22
N GLU A 35 4.37 -10.87 -4.90
CA GLU A 35 3.18 -11.45 -5.54
C GLU A 35 1.96 -10.54 -5.46
N VAL A 36 1.92 -9.58 -4.51
CA VAL A 36 0.87 -8.55 -4.50
C VAL A 36 0.79 -7.81 -5.84
N GLY A 37 1.93 -7.60 -6.51
CA GLY A 37 1.97 -6.94 -7.82
C GLY A 37 1.39 -7.77 -8.97
N LYS A 38 0.92 -9.01 -8.73
CA LYS A 38 0.19 -9.83 -9.72
C LYS A 38 -1.33 -9.60 -9.67
N LEU A 39 -1.84 -8.86 -8.68
CA LEU A 39 -3.27 -8.54 -8.55
C LEU A 39 -3.68 -7.42 -9.52
N GLN A 40 -3.64 -7.70 -10.83
CA GLN A 40 -3.82 -6.69 -11.87
C GLN A 40 -5.19 -6.00 -11.85
N ASN A 41 -6.22 -6.65 -11.32
CA ASN A 41 -7.58 -6.09 -11.21
C ASN A 41 -7.83 -5.33 -9.90
N LEU A 42 -6.84 -5.22 -9.01
CA LEU A 42 -7.00 -4.57 -7.71
C LEU A 42 -7.19 -3.06 -7.86
N GLN A 43 -8.23 -2.54 -7.22
CA GLN A 43 -8.65 -1.14 -7.23
C GLN A 43 -8.48 -0.49 -5.86
N GLU A 44 -8.70 -1.25 -4.78
CA GLU A 44 -8.60 -0.76 -3.41
C GLU A 44 -7.76 -1.70 -2.55
N LEU A 45 -6.77 -1.13 -1.88
CA LEU A 45 -5.88 -1.86 -0.97
C LEU A 45 -5.84 -1.18 0.40
N TYR A 46 -6.46 -1.84 1.38
CA TYR A 46 -6.53 -1.36 2.76
C TYR A 46 -5.55 -2.12 3.66
N LEU A 47 -4.51 -1.43 4.12
CA LEU A 47 -3.44 -1.98 4.96
C LEU A 47 -3.28 -1.21 6.28
N TYR A 48 -4.31 -0.46 6.68
CA TYR A 48 -4.27 0.37 7.87
C TYR A 48 -3.99 -0.44 9.14
N ASN A 49 -3.36 0.16 10.14
CA ASN A 49 -3.10 -0.47 11.43
C ASN A 49 -2.34 -1.80 11.30
N ASN A 50 -1.16 -1.74 10.68
CA ASN A 50 -0.21 -2.86 10.53
C ASN A 50 1.17 -2.43 11.06
N ARG A 51 2.21 -3.23 10.79
CA ARG A 51 3.60 -2.95 11.19
C ARG A 51 4.52 -2.83 9.97
N LEU A 52 3.97 -2.41 8.82
CA LEU A 52 4.73 -2.32 7.56
C LEU A 52 5.85 -1.30 7.72
N THR A 53 7.08 -1.70 7.42
CA THR A 53 8.26 -0.80 7.41
C THR A 53 8.63 -0.35 6.00
N THR A 54 8.23 -1.11 4.99
CA THR A 54 8.41 -0.83 3.57
C THR A 54 7.28 -1.44 2.73
N LEU A 55 7.27 -1.15 1.43
CA LEU A 55 6.46 -1.84 0.42
C LEU A 55 7.38 -2.49 -0.62
N PRO A 56 6.99 -3.63 -1.21
CA PRO A 56 7.72 -4.20 -2.34
C PRO A 56 7.65 -3.25 -3.54
N LYS A 57 8.71 -3.22 -4.36
CA LYS A 57 8.73 -2.43 -5.61
C LYS A 57 7.61 -2.82 -6.58
N GLU A 58 7.14 -4.06 -6.47
CA GLU A 58 6.03 -4.62 -7.24
C GLU A 58 4.69 -3.94 -6.96
N ILE A 59 4.57 -3.13 -5.91
CA ILE A 59 3.37 -2.29 -5.71
C ILE A 59 3.09 -1.43 -6.95
N GLY A 60 4.14 -0.95 -7.63
CA GLY A 60 4.01 -0.17 -8.86
C GLY A 60 3.46 -0.94 -10.06
N LYS A 61 3.18 -2.24 -9.94
CA LYS A 61 2.51 -3.04 -10.98
C LYS A 61 0.99 -3.04 -10.87
N LEU A 62 0.42 -2.48 -9.81
CA LEU A 62 -1.04 -2.43 -9.60
C LEU A 62 -1.66 -1.29 -10.42
N GLN A 63 -1.69 -1.45 -11.74
CA GLN A 63 -2.08 -0.37 -12.66
C GLN A 63 -3.52 0.10 -12.48
N ASN A 64 -4.42 -0.73 -11.94
CA ASN A 64 -5.82 -0.39 -11.68
C ASN A 64 -6.08 0.16 -10.27
N LEU A 65 -5.05 0.29 -9.42
CA LEU A 65 -5.22 0.74 -8.04
C LEU A 65 -5.61 2.21 -7.99
N GLN A 66 -6.71 2.51 -7.30
CA GLN A 66 -7.30 3.83 -7.14
C GLN A 66 -7.17 4.34 -5.71
N GLU A 67 -7.28 3.45 -4.72
CA GLU A 67 -7.11 3.79 -3.31
C GLU A 67 -6.07 2.89 -2.63
N LEU A 68 -5.13 3.52 -1.94
CA LEU A 68 -4.14 2.85 -1.11
C LEU A 68 -4.14 3.45 0.31
N ASN A 69 -4.60 2.67 1.27
CA ASN A 69 -4.64 3.09 2.67
C ASN A 69 -3.56 2.39 3.50
N LEU A 70 -2.53 3.15 3.88
CA LEU A 70 -1.38 2.70 4.68
C LEU A 70 -1.35 3.34 6.07
N ASN A 71 -2.48 3.89 6.51
CA ASN A 71 -2.62 4.57 7.79
C ASN A 71 -2.09 3.71 8.96
N LYS A 72 -1.46 4.32 9.97
CA LYS A 72 -0.95 3.64 11.18
C LYS A 72 -0.08 2.43 10.83
N ASN A 73 1.04 2.69 10.17
CA ASN A 73 2.11 1.73 9.91
C ASN A 73 3.45 2.32 10.41
N GLN A 74 4.56 1.67 10.10
CA GLN A 74 5.91 2.10 10.49
C GLN A 74 6.77 2.40 9.26
N LEU A 75 6.14 2.84 8.16
CA LEU A 75 6.82 3.07 6.89
C LEU A 75 7.88 4.14 7.04
N THR A 76 9.12 3.81 6.68
CA THR A 76 10.24 4.75 6.69
C THR A 76 10.52 5.33 5.31
N THR A 77 10.04 4.68 4.25
CA THR A 77 10.17 5.10 2.87
C THR A 77 9.04 4.52 2.03
N LEU A 78 8.88 5.02 0.81
CA LEU A 78 8.07 4.41 -0.23
C LEU A 78 9.00 4.03 -1.40
N PRO A 79 8.81 2.87 -2.06
CA PRO A 79 9.56 2.54 -3.26
C PRO A 79 9.27 3.58 -4.34
N LYS A 80 10.27 3.95 -5.15
CA LYS A 80 10.09 4.92 -6.26
C LYS A 80 9.04 4.45 -7.27
N GLU A 81 8.84 3.14 -7.35
CA GLU A 81 7.86 2.47 -8.19
C GLU A 81 6.42 2.82 -7.81
N ILE A 82 6.15 3.37 -6.63
CA ILE A 82 4.81 3.88 -6.30
C ILE A 82 4.35 4.96 -7.31
N GLY A 83 5.29 5.73 -7.87
CA GLY A 83 5.01 6.70 -8.95
C GLY A 83 4.54 6.07 -10.27
N LYS A 84 4.56 4.74 -10.40
CA LYS A 84 4.02 4.01 -11.56
C LYS A 84 2.53 3.69 -11.42
N LEU A 85 1.90 4.03 -10.29
CA LEU A 85 0.47 3.81 -10.07
C LEU A 85 -0.35 4.88 -10.81
N GLN A 86 -0.57 4.67 -12.11
CA GLN A 86 -1.17 5.67 -13.00
C GLN A 86 -2.61 6.05 -12.64
N ASN A 87 -3.36 5.13 -12.03
CA ASN A 87 -4.77 5.33 -11.66
C ASN A 87 -4.99 5.67 -10.19
N LEU A 88 -3.92 5.82 -9.39
CA LEU A 88 -4.04 6.10 -7.97
C LEU A 88 -4.61 7.50 -7.77
N LYS A 89 -5.69 7.60 -7.00
CA LYS A 89 -6.37 8.86 -6.68
C LYS A 89 -6.12 9.25 -5.24
N GLU A 90 -6.10 8.29 -4.34
CA GLU A 90 -5.99 8.53 -2.90
C GLU A 90 -4.91 7.67 -2.26
N LEU A 91 -4.06 8.32 -1.46
CA LEU A 91 -3.00 7.69 -0.69
C LEU A 91 -3.04 8.20 0.76
N ASN A 92 -3.45 7.33 1.68
CA ASN A 92 -3.49 7.67 3.11
C ASN A 92 -2.22 7.17 3.82
N LEU A 93 -1.41 8.10 4.31
CA LEU A 93 -0.15 7.86 5.03
C LEU A 93 -0.20 8.31 6.50
N VAL A 94 -1.36 8.75 7.00
CA VAL A 94 -1.54 9.22 8.38
C VAL A 94 -0.98 8.21 9.36
N GLY A 95 -0.23 8.68 10.37
CA GLY A 95 0.37 7.77 11.36
C GLY A 95 1.59 7.00 10.86
N ASN A 96 2.27 7.47 9.80
CA ASN A 96 3.63 7.05 9.43
C ASN A 96 4.61 8.22 9.64
N PRO A 97 5.09 8.47 10.88
CA PRO A 97 5.79 9.70 11.23
C PRO A 97 7.07 9.94 10.41
N SER A 98 7.80 8.89 10.06
CA SER A 98 9.02 8.97 9.25
C SER A 98 8.77 9.50 7.82
N LEU A 99 7.58 9.29 7.26
CA LEU A 99 7.23 9.79 5.93
C LEU A 99 6.90 11.27 5.92
N ARG A 100 6.54 11.88 7.05
CA ARG A 100 6.23 13.32 7.13
C ARG A 100 7.40 14.18 6.66
N ARG A 101 8.62 13.80 7.01
CA ARG A 101 9.85 14.48 6.58
C ARG A 101 10.15 14.30 5.08
N GLN A 102 9.46 13.39 4.40
CA GLN A 102 9.59 13.11 2.97
C GLN A 102 8.38 13.59 2.15
N LYS A 103 7.47 14.36 2.76
CA LYS A 103 6.22 14.83 2.13
C LYS A 103 6.44 15.41 0.74
N GLU A 104 7.37 16.35 0.58
CA GLU A 104 7.64 16.98 -0.72
C GLU A 104 8.15 15.98 -1.77
N LYS A 105 9.03 15.05 -1.38
CA LYS A 105 9.53 13.99 -2.27
C LYS A 105 8.41 13.07 -2.72
N ILE A 106 7.52 12.70 -1.80
CA ILE A 106 6.37 11.83 -2.08
C ILE A 106 5.36 12.55 -2.98
N GLN A 107 5.09 13.84 -2.74
CA GLN A 107 4.23 14.66 -3.60
C GLN A 107 4.80 14.80 -5.02
N LYS A 108 6.12 14.97 -5.16
CA LYS A 108 6.78 14.99 -6.48
C LYS A 108 6.68 13.66 -7.22
N LEU A 109 6.69 12.53 -6.50
CA LEU A 109 6.50 11.20 -7.10
C LEU A 109 5.05 10.95 -7.54
N LEU A 110 4.09 11.62 -6.91
CA LEU A 110 2.66 11.41 -7.08
C LEU A 110 1.92 12.76 -7.19
N PRO A 111 2.20 13.56 -8.22
CA PRO A 111 1.75 14.96 -8.29
C PRO A 111 0.23 15.12 -8.40
N ASN A 112 -0.47 14.09 -8.92
CA ASN A 112 -1.92 14.11 -9.15
C ASN A 112 -2.71 13.30 -8.12
N VAL A 113 -2.07 12.81 -7.06
CA VAL A 113 -2.70 11.97 -6.03
C VAL A 113 -3.06 12.82 -4.82
N ARG A 114 -4.24 12.60 -4.26
CA ARG A 114 -4.60 13.16 -2.96
C ARG A 114 -3.88 12.37 -1.86
N ILE A 115 -2.89 12.99 -1.24
CA ILE A 115 -2.06 12.36 -0.19
C ILE A 115 -2.36 12.97 1.18
N THR A 116 -2.67 12.14 2.17
CA THR A 116 -2.93 12.57 3.55
C THR A 116 -1.81 12.08 4.48
N PHE A 117 -1.23 12.99 5.29
CA PHE A 117 -0.12 12.70 6.22
C PHE A 117 -0.47 12.96 7.70
N ASP A 118 -1.55 13.70 7.94
CA ASP A 118 -1.87 14.36 9.19
C ASP A 118 -3.26 13.94 9.69
#